data_AF-A0AAD3AUV8-F1
#
_entry.id   AF-A0AAD3AUV8-F1
#
_cell.length_a   1.000
_cell.length_b   1.000
_cell.length_c   1.000
_cell.angle_alpha   90.00
_cell.angle_beta   90.00
_cell.angle_gamma   90.00
#
_symmetry.space_group_name_H-M   'P 1'
#
loop_
_entity.id
_entity.type
_entity.pdbx_description
1 polymer ?
#
loop_
_entity_poly.entity_id
_entity_poly.type
_entity_poly.pdbx_seq_one_letter_code
_entity_poly.pdbx_strand_id
1 'polypeptide(L)'
;MVTFDSFLTTKILFILTGVAFALIKVYVYSTVGLITDNSKAHASLMSLLEGISQMGVVLRFFIFSIFIYFGNWFGTYWLLAGLCVIAFLLLLFTKLDESAAKITQNSNFLADTLNMLKLIKLPIVLLFIISVFFYVFIEQSVQSWLPTFNTKVLHLSASTSVFMASFFALNITAGRIIFGFIMKKIDWKKIILIALICCAILII
;
A
#
# COMPACT_ATOMS: atom_id res chain seq x y z
N MET A 1 -24.32 -2.17 -29.93
CA MET A 1 -23.51 -1.65 -28.80
C MET A 1 -22.08 -2.06 -29.10
N VAL A 2 -21.21 -1.11 -29.46
CA VAL A 2 -19.86 -1.40 -29.97
C VAL A 2 -19.06 -2.08 -28.86
N THR A 3 -18.94 -3.40 -28.93
CA THR A 3 -18.01 -4.15 -28.09
C THR A 3 -16.63 -3.87 -28.66
N PHE A 4 -15.91 -2.93 -28.05
CA PHE A 4 -14.46 -2.89 -28.17
C PHE A 4 -13.92 -4.31 -28.01
N ASP A 5 -12.90 -4.66 -28.81
CA ASP A 5 -12.27 -5.96 -28.77
C ASP A 5 -12.01 -6.36 -27.30
N SER A 6 -12.65 -7.42 -26.82
CA SER A 6 -12.79 -7.72 -25.38
C SER A 6 -11.43 -7.77 -24.67
N PHE A 7 -10.41 -8.23 -25.41
CA PHE A 7 -9.04 -8.27 -24.97
C PHE A 7 -8.37 -6.89 -24.84
N LEU A 8 -8.57 -5.99 -25.81
CA LEU A 8 -8.02 -4.63 -25.76
C LEU A 8 -8.66 -3.83 -24.63
N THR A 9 -9.98 -3.96 -24.46
CA THR A 9 -10.73 -3.31 -23.37
C THR A 9 -10.19 -3.70 -22.00
N THR A 10 -9.93 -5.00 -21.80
CA THR A 10 -9.37 -5.53 -20.55
C THR A 10 -7.97 -4.98 -20.28
N LYS A 11 -7.10 -4.89 -21.30
CA LYS A 11 -5.76 -4.30 -21.17
C LYS A 11 -5.83 -2.84 -20.75
N ILE A 12 -6.67 -2.05 -21.43
CA ILE A 12 -6.85 -0.64 -21.11
C ILE A 12 -7.33 -0.48 -19.66
N LEU A 13 -8.29 -1.31 -19.23
CA LEU A 13 -8.80 -1.29 -17.87
C LEU A 13 -7.70 -1.59 -16.83
N PHE A 14 -6.82 -2.57 -17.09
CA PHE A 14 -5.68 -2.85 -16.20
C PHE A 14 -4.68 -1.70 -16.14
N ILE A 15 -4.35 -1.09 -17.29
CA ILE A 15 -3.45 0.07 -17.34
C ILE A 15 -4.03 1.23 -16.53
N LEU A 16 -5.30 1.59 -16.75
CA LEU A 16 -5.97 2.66 -16.04
C LEU A 16 -6.03 2.40 -14.53
N THR A 17 -6.32 1.16 -14.12
CA THR A 17 -6.35 0.78 -12.71
C THR A 17 -4.96 0.91 -12.06
N GLY A 18 -3.90 0.52 -12.77
CA GLY A 18 -2.52 0.66 -12.31
C GLY A 18 -2.10 2.12 -12.15
N VAL A 19 -2.40 2.96 -13.15
CA VAL A 19 -2.14 4.42 -13.08
C VAL A 19 -2.90 5.06 -11.94
N ALA A 20 -4.19 4.75 -11.78
CA ALA A 20 -5.00 5.25 -10.68
C ALA A 20 -4.43 4.84 -9.31
N PHE A 21 -4.01 3.58 -9.15
CA PHE A 21 -3.38 3.11 -7.91
C PHE A 21 -2.09 3.87 -7.59
N ALA A 22 -1.23 4.09 -8.59
CA ALA A 22 0.01 4.84 -8.42
C ALA A 22 -0.27 6.31 -8.01
N LEU A 23 -1.21 6.97 -8.68
CA LEU A 23 -1.58 8.36 -8.37
C LEU A 23 -2.16 8.51 -6.96
N ILE A 24 -3.07 7.60 -6.57
CA ILE A 24 -3.65 7.60 -5.20
C ILE A 24 -2.54 7.45 -4.16
N LYS A 25 -1.61 6.52 -4.35
CA LYS A 25 -0.49 6.31 -3.41
C LYS A 25 0.37 7.56 -3.26
N VAL A 26 0.79 8.17 -4.37
CA VAL A 26 1.61 9.40 -4.34
C VAL A 26 0.85 10.54 -3.65
N TYR A 27 -0.41 10.76 -4.02
CA TYR A 27 -1.24 11.83 -3.45
C TYR A 27 -1.40 11.65 -1.94
N VAL A 28 -1.79 10.46 -1.49
CA VAL A 28 -2.01 10.22 -0.06
C VAL A 28 -0.72 10.37 0.74
N TYR A 29 0.41 9.85 0.26
CA TYR A 29 1.68 10.00 0.97
C TYR A 29 2.16 11.45 1.02
N SER A 30 1.98 12.22 -0.05
CA SER A 30 2.29 13.66 -0.04
C SER A 30 1.40 14.43 0.94
N THR A 31 0.11 14.09 0.99
CA THR A 31 -0.87 14.71 1.90
C THR A 31 -0.56 14.37 3.36
N VAL A 32 -0.15 13.13 3.67
CA VAL A 32 0.32 12.75 5.01
C VAL A 32 1.50 13.63 5.43
N GLY A 33 2.41 13.95 4.51
CA GLY A 33 3.52 14.88 4.76
C GLY A 33 3.09 16.30 5.11
N LEU A 34 1.96 16.78 4.57
CA LEU A 34 1.42 18.12 4.86
C LEU A 34 0.66 18.19 6.18
N ILE A 35 0.04 17.09 6.62
CA ILE A 35 -0.84 17.07 7.81
C ILE A 35 -0.06 16.75 9.09
N THR A 36 1.15 16.19 8.99
CA THR A 36 1.91 15.73 10.17
C THR A 36 3.08 16.65 10.50
N ASP A 37 3.05 17.23 11.70
CA ASP A 37 4.09 18.17 12.14
C ASP A 37 5.39 17.50 12.62
N ASN A 38 5.33 16.21 12.98
CA ASN A 38 6.48 15.51 13.55
C ASN A 38 6.68 14.10 12.98
N SER A 39 7.92 13.59 13.07
CA SER A 39 8.31 12.29 12.52
C SER A 39 7.52 11.11 13.14
N LYS A 40 7.09 11.21 14.41
CA LYS A 40 6.30 10.16 15.07
C LYS A 40 4.87 10.08 14.51
N ALA A 41 4.22 11.23 14.36
CA ALA A 41 2.89 11.38 13.80
C ALA A 41 2.90 10.97 12.32
N HIS A 42 3.94 11.35 11.58
CA HIS A 42 4.13 10.91 10.19
C HIS A 42 4.21 9.39 10.08
N ALA A 43 5.13 8.75 10.82
CA ALA A 43 5.29 7.30 10.81
C ALA A 43 4.04 6.56 11.27
N SER A 44 3.38 7.05 12.32
CA SER A 44 2.14 6.52 12.85
C SER A 44 1.00 6.58 11.82
N LEU A 45 0.75 7.76 11.25
CA LEU A 45 -0.34 7.96 10.30
C LEU A 45 -0.10 7.14 9.02
N MET A 46 1.13 7.09 8.53
CA MET A 46 1.53 6.26 7.39
C MET A 46 1.25 4.78 7.66
N SER A 47 1.65 4.27 8.83
CA SER A 47 1.47 2.87 9.20
C SER A 47 -0.01 2.49 9.36
N LEU A 48 -0.81 3.37 9.99
CA LEU A 48 -2.26 3.19 10.12
C LEU A 48 -2.97 3.19 8.76
N LEU A 49 -2.63 4.14 7.88
CA LEU A 49 -3.19 4.25 6.54
C LEU A 49 -2.90 2.98 5.72
N GLU A 50 -1.66 2.50 5.74
CA GLU A 50 -1.26 1.25 5.09
C GLU A 50 -2.05 0.06 5.64
N GLY A 51 -2.20 -0.03 6.97
CA GLY A 51 -2.99 -1.08 7.63
C GLY A 51 -4.47 -1.06 7.22
N ILE A 52 -5.09 0.11 7.19
CA ILE A 52 -6.48 0.27 6.72
C ILE A 52 -6.60 -0.08 5.23
N SER A 53 -5.63 0.30 4.40
CA SER A 53 -5.60 -0.07 2.98
C SER A 53 -5.54 -1.59 2.79
N GLN A 54 -4.75 -2.31 3.58
CA GLN A 54 -4.68 -3.77 3.54
C GLN A 54 -6.00 -4.40 4.00
N MET A 55 -6.63 -3.86 5.04
CA MET A 55 -7.97 -4.30 5.47
C MET A 55 -9.03 -4.09 4.38
N GLY A 56 -8.92 -3.01 3.60
CA GLY A 56 -9.75 -2.77 2.42
C GLY A 56 -9.61 -3.83 1.32
N VAL A 57 -8.42 -4.44 1.17
CA VAL A 57 -8.22 -5.57 0.23
C VAL A 57 -9.02 -6.79 0.68
N VAL A 58 -9.04 -7.09 1.98
CA VAL A 58 -9.84 -8.20 2.53
C VAL A 58 -11.33 -7.93 2.35
N LEU A 59 -11.77 -6.71 2.69
CA LEU A 59 -13.17 -6.31 2.57
C LEU A 59 -13.68 -6.42 1.12
N ARG A 60 -12.82 -6.17 0.13
CA ARG A 60 -13.15 -6.34 -1.29
C ARG A 60 -13.63 -7.76 -1.61
N PHE A 61 -12.93 -8.79 -1.14
CA PHE A 61 -13.31 -10.17 -1.39
C PHE A 61 -14.68 -10.50 -0.78
N PHE A 62 -14.97 -9.97 0.41
CA PHE A 62 -16.26 -10.15 1.06
C PHE A 62 -17.41 -9.49 0.28
N ILE A 63 -17.22 -8.24 -0.17
CA ILE A 63 -18.21 -7.53 -0.99
C ILE A 63 -18.48 -8.29 -2.30
N PHE A 64 -17.43 -8.70 -3.02
CA PHE A 64 -17.60 -9.47 -4.26
C PHE A 64 -18.33 -10.80 -4.02
N SER A 65 -18.01 -11.52 -2.93
CA SER A 65 -18.67 -12.77 -2.56
C SER A 65 -20.19 -12.60 -2.40
N ILE A 66 -20.62 -11.54 -1.70
CA ILE A 66 -22.04 -11.23 -1.49
C ILE A 66 -22.77 -10.99 -2.82
N PHE A 67 -22.22 -10.13 -3.68
CA PHE A 67 -22.87 -9.81 -4.96
C PHE A 67 -22.90 -11.00 -5.93
N ILE A 68 -21.89 -11.87 -5.88
CA ILE A 68 -21.87 -13.13 -6.65
C ILE A 68 -22.96 -14.09 -6.13
N TYR A 69 -23.13 -14.20 -4.81
CA TYR A 69 -24.18 -15.05 -4.21
C TYR A 69 -25.60 -14.65 -4.67
N PHE A 70 -25.85 -13.34 -4.83
CA PHE A 70 -27.12 -12.82 -5.37
C PHE A 70 -27.21 -12.83 -6.91
N GLY A 71 -26.22 -13.41 -7.61
CA GLY A 71 -26.23 -13.56 -9.07
C GLY A 71 -25.91 -12.29 -9.87
N ASN A 72 -25.48 -11.20 -9.21
CA ASN A 72 -25.18 -9.92 -9.86
C ASN A 72 -23.80 -9.39 -9.47
N TRP A 73 -22.74 -10.01 -10.02
CA TRP A 73 -21.36 -9.58 -9.78
C TRP A 73 -21.06 -8.16 -10.27
N PHE A 74 -21.74 -7.69 -11.33
CA PHE A 74 -21.54 -6.36 -11.91
C PHE A 74 -22.03 -5.24 -10.96
N GLY A 75 -23.01 -5.53 -10.11
CA GLY A 75 -23.49 -4.61 -9.07
C GLY A 75 -22.38 -4.11 -8.13
N THR A 76 -21.32 -4.92 -7.95
CA THR A 76 -20.15 -4.53 -7.15
C THR A 76 -19.48 -3.26 -7.65
N TYR A 77 -19.41 -3.07 -8.98
CA TYR A 77 -18.76 -1.89 -9.59
C TYR A 77 -19.55 -0.61 -9.35
N TRP A 78 -20.88 -0.70 -9.29
CA TRP A 78 -21.73 0.46 -8.95
C TRP A 78 -21.55 0.90 -7.50
N LEU A 79 -21.48 -0.06 -6.57
CA LEU A 79 -21.18 0.24 -5.17
C LEU A 79 -19.80 0.88 -5.04
N LEU A 80 -18.79 0.33 -5.73
CA LEU A 80 -17.43 0.87 -5.71
C LEU A 80 -17.35 2.27 -6.32
N ALA A 81 -18.08 2.53 -7.41
CA ALA A 81 -18.20 3.85 -8.02
C ALA A 81 -18.83 4.85 -7.03
N GLY A 82 -19.87 4.45 -6.30
CA GLY A 82 -20.45 5.27 -5.23
C GLY A 82 -19.45 5.65 -4.14
N LEU A 83 -18.66 4.67 -3.66
CA LEU A 83 -17.59 4.92 -2.69
C LEU A 83 -16.51 5.87 -3.24
N CYS A 84 -16.14 5.74 -4.52
CA CYS A 84 -15.21 6.65 -5.17
C CYS A 84 -15.77 8.09 -5.26
N VAL A 85 -17.05 8.25 -5.57
CA VAL A 85 -17.71 9.57 -5.58
C VAL A 85 -17.72 10.18 -4.19
N ILE A 86 -18.04 9.40 -3.15
CA ILE A 86 -17.99 9.88 -1.75
C ILE A 86 -16.56 10.31 -1.39
N ALA A 87 -15.55 9.51 -1.71
CA ALA A 87 -14.15 9.85 -1.45
C ALA A 87 -13.73 11.14 -2.20
N PHE A 88 -14.17 11.30 -3.45
CA PHE A 88 -13.94 12.50 -4.24
C PHE A 88 -14.60 13.74 -3.62
N LEU A 89 -15.87 13.63 -3.20
CA LEU A 89 -16.58 14.73 -2.53
C LEU A 89 -15.90 15.12 -1.22
N LEU A 90 -15.52 14.15 -0.39
CA LEU A 90 -14.79 14.41 0.85
C LEU A 90 -13.50 15.17 0.58
N LEU A 91 -12.73 14.75 -0.42
CA LEU A 91 -11.49 15.42 -0.81
C LEU A 91 -11.75 16.84 -1.33
N LEU A 92 -12.78 17.03 -2.15
CA LEU A 92 -13.17 18.33 -2.71
C LEU A 92 -13.51 19.36 -1.62
N PHE A 93 -14.13 18.92 -0.52
CA PHE A 93 -14.48 19.79 0.61
C PHE A 93 -13.39 19.87 1.69
N THR A 94 -12.36 19.02 1.63
CA THR A 94 -11.26 19.04 2.60
C THR A 94 -10.27 20.14 2.23
N LYS A 95 -10.09 21.12 3.12
CA LYS A 95 -9.04 22.14 2.96
C LYS A 95 -7.71 21.54 3.38
N LEU A 96 -6.78 21.42 2.43
CA LEU A 96 -5.39 21.05 2.71
C LEU A 96 -4.54 22.32 2.70
N ASP A 97 -3.71 22.50 3.72
CA ASP A 97 -2.72 23.58 3.74
C ASP A 97 -1.54 23.20 2.85
N GLU A 98 -1.59 23.64 1.60
CA GLU A 98 -0.54 23.43 0.61
C GLU A 98 0.56 24.50 0.67
N SER A 99 0.57 25.36 1.70
CA SER A 99 1.56 26.46 1.80
C SER A 99 3.00 25.94 1.76
N ALA A 100 3.27 24.77 2.34
CA ALA A 100 4.58 24.10 2.30
C ALA A 100 4.93 23.46 0.94
N ALA A 101 3.95 23.25 0.06
CA ALA A 101 4.13 22.64 -1.27
C ALA A 101 4.20 23.68 -2.41
N LYS A 102 4.14 24.98 -2.08
CA LYS A 102 4.24 26.03 -3.10
C LYS A 102 5.62 26.03 -3.73
N ILE A 103 5.64 25.67 -5.01
CA ILE A 103 6.82 25.79 -5.87
C ILE A 103 7.22 27.27 -5.93
N THR A 104 8.46 27.59 -5.57
CA THR A 104 9.02 28.93 -5.72
C THR A 104 8.85 29.36 -7.18
N GLN A 105 8.29 30.55 -7.43
CA GLN A 105 7.90 31.09 -8.75
C GLN A 105 8.98 31.06 -9.86
N ASN A 106 10.21 30.65 -9.56
CA ASN A 106 11.37 30.68 -10.45
C ASN A 106 12.01 29.30 -10.68
N SER A 107 11.30 28.21 -10.36
CA SER A 107 11.82 26.85 -10.51
C SER A 107 11.59 26.33 -11.93
N ASN A 108 12.67 25.96 -12.62
CA ASN A 108 12.60 25.30 -13.92
C ASN A 108 12.30 23.82 -13.67
N PHE A 109 11.10 23.35 -14.01
CA PHE A 109 10.66 21.96 -13.81
C PHE A 109 11.69 20.92 -14.29
N LEU A 110 12.28 21.16 -15.47
CA LEU A 110 13.32 20.28 -16.02
C LEU A 110 14.60 20.27 -15.17
N ALA A 111 15.02 21.43 -14.66
CA ALA A 111 16.19 21.54 -13.80
C ALA A 111 15.97 20.84 -12.45
N ASP A 112 14.79 21.00 -11.85
CA ASP A 112 14.43 20.36 -10.59
C ASP A 112 14.34 18.83 -10.74
N THR A 113 13.73 18.34 -11.84
CA THR A 113 13.67 16.91 -12.15
C THR A 113 15.07 16.32 -12.34
N LEU A 114 15.94 17.02 -13.07
CA LEU A 114 17.34 16.59 -13.23
C LEU A 114 18.11 16.61 -11.92
N ASN A 115 17.86 17.58 -11.05
CA ASN A 115 18.48 17.64 -9.73
C ASN A 115 18.00 16.51 -8.82
N MET A 116 16.72 16.15 -8.88
CA MET A 116 16.18 14.97 -8.19
C MET A 116 16.84 13.68 -8.69
N LEU A 117 16.99 13.50 -10.00
CA LEU A 117 17.68 12.33 -10.56
C LEU A 117 19.16 12.27 -10.16
N LYS A 118 19.84 13.41 -10.00
CA LYS A 118 21.24 13.44 -9.52
C LYS A 118 21.40 12.90 -8.11
N LEU A 119 20.34 12.87 -7.27
CA LEU A 119 20.39 12.26 -5.94
C LEU A 119 20.76 10.79 -5.98
N ILE A 120 20.48 10.09 -7.09
CA ILE A 120 20.86 8.68 -7.28
C ILE A 120 22.39 8.48 -7.27
N LYS A 121 23.18 9.54 -7.49
CA LYS A 121 24.64 9.48 -7.40
C LYS A 121 25.16 9.45 -5.96
N LEU A 122 24.32 9.80 -4.99
CA LEU A 122 24.70 9.77 -3.58
C LEU A 122 24.77 8.31 -3.12
N PRO A 123 25.91 7.84 -2.58
CA PRO A 123 26.09 6.44 -2.20
C PRO A 123 25.07 5.99 -1.14
N ILE A 124 24.67 6.89 -0.23
CA ILE A 124 23.64 6.61 0.77
C ILE A 124 22.27 6.33 0.15
N VAL A 125 21.93 7.00 -0.96
CA VAL A 125 20.66 6.81 -1.68
C VAL A 125 20.67 5.48 -2.40
N LEU A 126 21.79 5.10 -3.03
CA LEU A 126 21.94 3.78 -3.65
C LEU A 126 21.82 2.65 -2.64
N LEU A 127 22.49 2.77 -1.49
CA LEU A 127 22.38 1.79 -0.41
C LEU A 127 20.91 1.65 0.04
N PHE A 128 20.23 2.78 0.24
CA PHE A 128 18.82 2.80 0.60
C PHE A 128 17.93 2.13 -0.46
N ILE A 129 18.11 2.44 -1.74
CA ILE A 129 17.36 1.83 -2.85
C ILE A 129 17.55 0.31 -2.87
N ILE A 130 18.80 -0.16 -2.74
CA ILE A 130 19.13 -1.59 -2.72
C ILE A 130 18.48 -2.27 -1.51
N SER A 131 18.57 -1.67 -0.33
CA SER A 131 17.94 -2.22 0.88
C SER A 131 16.42 -2.32 0.75
N VAL A 132 15.75 -1.27 0.28
CA VAL A 132 14.29 -1.28 0.07
C VAL A 132 13.90 -2.28 -1.02
N PHE A 133 14.69 -2.39 -2.09
CA PHE A 133 14.48 -3.39 -3.14
C PHE A 133 14.51 -4.81 -2.58
N PHE A 134 15.56 -5.19 -1.84
CA PHE A 134 15.64 -6.53 -1.26
C PHE A 134 14.55 -6.78 -0.22
N TYR A 135 14.25 -5.79 0.61
CA TYR A 135 13.15 -5.88 1.58
C TYR A 135 11.82 -6.18 0.89
N VAL A 136 11.42 -5.37 -0.10
CA VAL A 136 10.17 -5.56 -0.85
C VAL A 136 10.21 -6.85 -1.66
N PHE A 137 11.34 -7.20 -2.28
CA PHE A 137 11.49 -8.42 -3.06
C PHE A 137 11.28 -9.67 -2.21
N ILE A 138 11.87 -9.74 -1.01
CA ILE A 138 11.68 -10.85 -0.07
C ILE A 138 10.21 -10.89 0.37
N GLU A 139 9.64 -9.76 0.78
CA GLU A 139 8.25 -9.70 1.25
C GLU A 139 7.27 -10.20 0.16
N GLN A 140 7.42 -9.73 -1.08
CA GLN A 140 6.56 -10.13 -2.20
C GLN A 140 6.80 -11.60 -2.62
N SER A 141 8.05 -12.06 -2.59
CA SER A 141 8.37 -13.46 -2.91
C SER A 141 7.77 -14.42 -1.90
N VAL A 142 7.85 -14.10 -0.60
CA VAL A 142 7.23 -14.91 0.45
C VAL A 142 5.71 -14.92 0.30
N GLN A 143 5.07 -13.75 0.16
CA GLN A 143 3.60 -13.68 0.06
C GLN A 143 3.04 -14.46 -1.15
N SER A 144 3.68 -14.37 -2.30
CA SER A 144 3.23 -15.04 -3.53
C SER A 144 3.51 -16.55 -3.54
N TRP A 145 4.63 -16.99 -2.95
CA TRP A 145 5.05 -18.39 -3.02
C TRP A 145 4.55 -19.25 -1.85
N LEU A 146 4.22 -18.63 -0.71
CA LEU A 146 3.83 -19.34 0.52
C LEU A 146 2.67 -20.36 0.34
N PRO A 147 1.56 -20.07 -0.38
CA PRO A 147 0.53 -21.08 -0.61
C PRO A 147 1.06 -22.30 -1.40
N THR A 148 1.90 -22.03 -2.40
CA THR A 148 2.50 -23.08 -3.25
C THR A 148 3.46 -23.95 -2.45
N PHE A 149 4.29 -23.35 -1.59
CA PHE A 149 5.18 -24.07 -0.69
C PHE A 149 4.40 -25.00 0.25
N ASN A 150 3.34 -24.48 0.88
CA ASN A 150 2.48 -25.26 1.78
C ASN A 150 1.85 -26.48 1.09
N THR A 151 1.43 -26.33 -0.17
CA THR A 151 0.83 -27.45 -0.92
C THR A 151 1.87 -28.42 -1.47
N LYS A 152 2.98 -27.92 -2.03
CA LYS A 152 3.96 -28.74 -2.77
C LYS A 152 5.05 -29.35 -1.90
N VAL A 153 5.44 -28.67 -0.82
CA VAL A 153 6.53 -29.11 0.07
C VAL A 153 5.98 -29.67 1.37
N LEU A 154 5.00 -29.00 1.98
CA LEU A 154 4.38 -29.48 3.23
C LEU A 154 3.21 -30.44 2.99
N HIS A 155 2.85 -30.69 1.74
CA HIS A 155 1.77 -31.61 1.32
C HIS A 155 0.41 -31.31 1.98
N LEU A 156 0.15 -30.06 2.34
CA LEU A 156 -1.12 -29.62 2.88
C LEU A 156 -2.18 -29.53 1.77
N SER A 157 -3.46 -29.65 2.13
CA SER A 157 -4.55 -29.38 1.18
C SER A 157 -4.50 -27.93 0.67
N ALA A 158 -5.05 -27.70 -0.52
CA ALA A 158 -5.08 -26.35 -1.12
C ALA A 158 -5.83 -25.34 -0.23
N SER A 159 -6.93 -25.76 0.40
CA SER A 159 -7.72 -24.91 1.31
C SER A 159 -6.91 -24.53 2.55
N THR A 160 -6.27 -25.49 3.23
CA THR A 160 -5.44 -25.22 4.41
C THR A 160 -4.23 -24.36 4.05
N SER A 161 -3.61 -24.60 2.89
CA SER A 161 -2.45 -23.82 2.42
C SER A 161 -2.77 -22.34 2.25
N VAL A 162 -3.89 -22.03 1.58
CA VAL A 162 -4.37 -20.65 1.37
C VAL A 162 -4.79 -20.00 2.69
N PHE A 163 -5.42 -20.78 3.58
CA PHE A 163 -5.83 -20.30 4.90
C PHE A 163 -4.61 -19.89 5.76
N MET A 164 -3.56 -20.72 5.81
CA MET A 164 -2.32 -20.37 6.53
C MET A 164 -1.61 -19.14 5.92
N ALA A 165 -1.57 -19.03 4.58
CA ALA A 165 -1.00 -17.84 3.93
C ALA A 165 -1.80 -16.57 4.24
N SER A 166 -3.12 -16.70 4.39
CA SER A 166 -3.98 -15.57 4.80
C SER A 166 -3.67 -15.11 6.22
N PHE A 167 -3.33 -16.01 7.15
CA PHE A 167 -2.87 -15.63 8.49
C PHE A 167 -1.58 -14.81 8.46
N PHE A 168 -0.63 -15.14 7.57
CA PHE A 168 0.58 -14.33 7.41
C PHE A 168 0.25 -12.89 6.98
N ALA A 169 -0.61 -12.73 5.97
CA ALA A 169 -1.07 -11.42 5.51
C ALA A 169 -1.87 -10.65 6.59
N LEU A 170 -2.71 -11.35 7.35
CA LEU A 170 -3.44 -10.77 8.49
C LEU A 170 -2.50 -10.28 9.59
N ASN A 171 -1.45 -11.03 9.92
CA ASN A 171 -0.46 -10.62 10.91
C ASN A 171 0.32 -9.38 10.47
N ILE A 172 0.66 -9.24 9.18
CA ILE A 172 1.28 -8.01 8.65
C ILE A 172 0.32 -6.82 8.82
N THR A 173 -0.95 -7.01 8.47
CA THR A 173 -1.99 -5.97 8.60
C THR A 173 -2.18 -5.56 10.06
N ALA A 174 -2.34 -6.53 10.95
CA ALA A 174 -2.50 -6.31 12.38
C ALA A 174 -1.28 -5.61 12.98
N GLY A 175 -0.07 -6.07 12.63
CA GLY A 175 1.18 -5.44 13.05
C GLY A 175 1.24 -3.97 12.64
N ARG A 176 0.91 -3.63 11.40
CA ARG A 176 0.88 -2.24 10.92
C ARG A 176 -0.11 -1.37 11.71
N ILE A 177 -1.31 -1.87 11.97
CA ILE A 177 -2.30 -1.12 12.74
C ILE A 177 -1.82 -0.92 14.19
N ILE A 178 -1.39 -2.00 14.85
CA ILE A 178 -0.92 -1.97 16.25
C ILE A 178 0.27 -1.02 16.39
N PHE A 179 1.31 -1.19 15.56
CA PHE A 179 2.49 -0.34 15.62
C PHE A 179 2.21 1.09 15.18
N GLY A 180 1.25 1.32 14.27
CA GLY A 180 0.75 2.65 13.96
C GLY A 180 0.24 3.38 15.20
N PHE A 181 -0.48 2.72 16.11
CA PHE A 181 -0.87 3.32 17.39
C PHE A 181 0.30 3.48 18.36
N ILE A 182 1.20 2.50 18.45
CA ILE A 182 2.37 2.54 19.35
C ILE A 182 3.34 3.66 18.96
N MET A 183 3.54 3.92 17.66
CA MET A 183 4.42 4.98 17.14
C MET A 183 3.99 6.39 17.56
N LYS A 184 2.74 6.60 17.99
CA LYS A 184 2.32 7.87 18.60
C LYS A 184 3.00 8.14 19.94
N LYS A 185 3.35 7.07 20.68
CA LYS A 185 3.91 7.14 22.04
C LYS A 185 5.42 6.90 22.05
N ILE A 186 5.93 6.02 21.19
CA ILE A 186 7.33 5.57 21.19
C ILE A 186 8.01 5.99 19.89
N ASP A 187 9.27 6.44 19.98
CA ASP A 187 10.12 6.70 18.82
C ASP A 187 10.26 5.47 17.91
N TRP A 188 10.08 5.68 16.61
CA TRP A 188 10.18 4.63 15.59
C TRP A 188 11.50 3.85 15.67
N LYS A 189 12.61 4.52 16.02
CA LYS A 189 13.93 3.90 16.21
C LYS A 189 13.92 2.82 17.29
N LYS A 190 13.25 3.07 18.42
CA LYS A 190 13.15 2.11 19.53
C LYS A 190 12.29 0.91 19.13
N ILE A 191 11.22 1.15 18.38
CA ILE A 191 10.34 0.08 17.87
C ILE A 191 11.12 -0.85 16.94
N ILE A 192 11.91 -0.30 16.02
CA ILE A 192 12.76 -1.10 15.12
C ILE A 192 13.80 -1.90 15.93
N LEU A 193 14.44 -1.29 16.92
CA LEU A 193 15.42 -2.00 17.75
C LEU A 193 14.79 -3.19 18.49
N ILE A 194 13.61 -2.99 19.09
CA ILE A 194 12.86 -4.06 19.76
C ILE A 194 12.50 -5.16 18.75
N ALA A 195 12.01 -4.79 17.56
CA ALA A 195 11.68 -5.76 16.52
C ALA A 195 12.90 -6.60 16.09
N LEU A 196 14.07 -5.97 15.93
CA LEU A 196 15.31 -6.67 15.61
C LEU A 196 15.74 -7.63 16.72
N ILE A 197 15.62 -7.22 17.99
CA ILE A 197 15.91 -8.09 19.13
C ILE A 197 14.94 -9.28 19.17
N CYS A 198 13.65 -9.06 18.98
CA CYS A 198 12.65 -10.13 18.90
C CYS A 198 12.95 -11.11 17.74
N CYS A 199 13.32 -10.60 16.56
CA CYS A 199 13.75 -11.44 15.45
C CYS A 199 14.99 -12.27 15.80
N ALA A 200 16.00 -11.66 16.43
CA ALA A 200 17.21 -12.37 16.84
C ALA A 200 16.91 -13.49 17.85
N ILE A 201 16.01 -13.24 18.81
CA ILE A 201 15.58 -14.23 19.80
C ILE A 201 14.81 -15.38 19.12
N LEU A 202 13.94 -15.09 18.16
CA LEU A 202 13.16 -16.13 17.45
C LEU A 202 13.99 -17.04 16.55
N ILE A 203 15.18 -16.58 16.14
CA ILE A 203 16.09 -17.37 15.30
C ILE A 203 16.90 -18.37 16.16
N ILE A 204 17.08 -18.09 17.45
CA ILE A 204 17.78 -18.94 18.43
C ILE A 204 16.81 -19.98 18.97
#